data_AF-A0A7S4AYI9-F1
#
_entry.id   AF-A0A7S4AYI9-F1
#
_cell.length_a   1.000
_cell.length_b   1.000
_cell.length_c   1.000
_cell.angle_alpha   90.00
_cell.angle_beta   90.00
_cell.angle_gamma   90.00
#
_symmetry.space_group_name_H-M   'P 1'
#
loop_
_entity.id
_entity.type
_entity.pdbx_description
1 polymer ?
#
loop_
_entity_poly.entity_id
_entity_poly.type
_entity_poly.pdbx_seq_one_letter_code
_entity_poly.pdbx_strand_id
1 'polypeptide(L)'
;MRSGVMLLLPWHAFAFGGRAFVERLSVPQISTVVAALTQSQMHRRRQLCTMQLSGSPEMEHVRGGLGGLAPMHLNVDSRLIHGFRWVESSELVQHEEVRSDKSDALRNYLSTQGRYATIPAIVACSRTGVIIDGHHRHCVLQQLGVQVLPVVYIDYSHEDVLVHDDPDTTLCKQDVINCVCNKTLLPPKSTKHVVRAAGGALLPIVCLSPNCPIAIGKMRH
;
A
#
# COMPACT_ATOMS: atom_id res chain seq x y z
N MET A 1 76.72 19.95 -4.41
CA MET A 1 76.95 21.36 -4.81
C MET A 1 75.61 21.98 -5.18
N ARG A 2 75.24 23.02 -4.40
CA ARG A 2 74.23 24.09 -4.60
C ARG A 2 72.80 23.66 -4.98
N SER A 3 71.83 23.63 -4.07
CA SER A 3 71.22 24.74 -3.29
C SER A 3 70.20 25.55 -4.11
N GLY A 4 68.95 25.51 -3.65
CA GLY A 4 67.88 26.46 -3.97
C GLY A 4 66.88 26.45 -2.81
N VAL A 5 67.05 27.39 -1.89
CA VAL A 5 66.27 27.65 -0.67
C VAL A 5 65.51 28.96 -0.88
N MET A 6 64.22 29.02 -0.49
CA MET A 6 63.52 30.20 0.09
C MET A 6 62.12 29.74 0.53
N LEU A 7 61.78 29.43 1.79
CA LEU A 7 61.58 30.26 3.00
C LEU A 7 60.72 31.52 2.78
N LEU A 8 59.47 31.51 3.27
CA LEU A 8 58.98 32.32 4.41
C LEU A 8 57.44 32.23 4.60
N LEU A 9 57.01 31.65 5.73
CA LEU A 9 55.79 31.97 6.49
C LEU A 9 56.06 33.23 7.36
N PRO A 10 55.20 33.68 8.30
CA PRO A 10 53.74 33.87 8.37
C PRO A 10 53.37 35.30 8.86
N TRP A 11 52.10 35.72 8.83
CA TRP A 11 51.60 36.83 9.66
C TRP A 11 50.40 36.40 10.53
N HIS A 12 50.65 36.37 11.84
CA HIS A 12 49.71 36.50 12.97
C HIS A 12 49.09 37.93 12.98
N ALA A 13 48.04 38.34 13.69
CA ALA A 13 46.98 37.77 14.54
C ALA A 13 46.10 38.95 15.07
N PHE A 14 45.06 38.61 15.87
CA PHE A 14 44.28 39.46 16.82
C PHE A 14 43.26 40.46 16.24
N ALA A 15 42.12 40.79 16.87
CA ALA A 15 41.26 40.24 17.93
C ALA A 15 40.05 41.20 18.15
N PHE A 16 39.14 40.83 19.06
CA PHE A 16 38.00 41.57 19.62
C PHE A 16 36.74 41.61 18.74
N GLY A 17 35.53 41.32 19.21
CA GLY A 17 34.99 41.27 20.56
C GLY A 17 33.65 42.02 20.54
N GLY A 18 32.52 41.35 20.80
CA GLY A 18 31.21 42.01 20.77
C GLY A 18 30.06 41.09 21.17
N ARG A 19 29.68 41.16 22.45
CA ARG A 19 28.44 40.61 23.01
C ARG A 19 27.29 41.58 22.77
N ALA A 20 26.12 41.04 22.40
CA ALA A 20 24.75 41.47 22.66
C ALA A 20 23.90 40.85 21.53
N PHE A 21 22.80 40.14 21.75
CA PHE A 21 21.55 40.70 22.24
C PHE A 21 20.62 39.50 22.51
N VAL A 22 20.13 39.33 23.74
CA VAL A 22 19.12 38.31 24.06
C VAL A 22 17.77 38.99 23.90
N GLU A 23 17.08 38.65 22.80
CA GLU A 23 15.71 39.08 22.55
C GLU A 23 14.74 38.32 23.46
N ARG A 24 13.78 39.09 23.98
CA ARG A 24 12.77 38.71 24.97
C ARG A 24 11.41 38.92 24.29
N LEU A 25 10.71 37.86 23.88
CA LEU A 25 9.32 37.91 23.38
C LEU A 25 8.61 36.57 23.75
N SER A 26 7.85 36.56 24.84
CA SER A 26 6.37 36.63 24.91
C SER A 26 5.65 35.35 24.44
N VAL A 27 5.27 34.51 25.40
CA VAL A 27 4.36 33.37 25.23
C VAL A 27 2.90 33.85 25.39
N PRO A 28 1.96 33.50 24.50
CA PRO A 28 0.55 33.77 24.73
C PRO A 28 -0.12 32.64 25.53
N GLN A 29 -0.84 33.05 26.57
CA GLN A 29 -1.82 32.27 27.34
C GLN A 29 -3.17 32.29 26.60
N ILE A 30 -3.79 31.14 26.32
CA ILE A 30 -5.25 31.05 26.06
C ILE A 30 -5.86 29.73 26.59
N SER A 31 -6.70 29.93 27.61
CA SER A 31 -7.95 29.28 28.07
C SER A 31 -8.22 27.76 28.02
N THR A 32 -8.56 27.29 29.22
CA THR A 32 -9.40 26.17 29.67
C THR A 32 -10.84 26.16 29.10
N VAL A 33 -11.60 25.12 29.48
CA VAL A 33 -13.04 24.79 29.32
C VAL A 33 -13.29 23.86 28.10
N VAL A 34 -13.69 22.59 28.22
CA VAL A 34 -14.96 22.06 28.76
C VAL A 34 -14.86 20.55 29.10
N ALA A 35 -15.36 20.23 30.29
CA ALA A 35 -16.06 19.02 30.77
C ALA A 35 -15.50 17.60 30.56
N ALA A 36 -15.19 17.00 31.70
CA ALA A 36 -15.32 15.58 31.98
C ALA A 36 -16.77 15.10 31.82
N LEU A 37 -16.98 13.89 31.30
CA LEU A 37 -18.04 12.97 31.74
C LEU A 37 -17.61 11.53 31.43
N THR A 38 -17.29 10.82 32.50
CA THR A 38 -17.24 9.36 32.57
C THR A 38 -18.67 8.81 32.49
N GLN A 39 -18.87 7.68 31.80
CA GLN A 39 -19.98 6.77 32.10
C GLN A 39 -19.73 5.38 31.50
N SER A 40 -19.20 4.51 32.36
CA SER A 40 -19.49 3.09 32.33
C SER A 40 -20.98 2.88 32.64
N GLN A 41 -21.54 1.81 32.08
CA GLN A 41 -22.83 1.20 32.40
C GLN A 41 -24.10 1.92 31.91
N MET A 42 -24.76 1.34 30.90
CA MET A 42 -26.21 1.10 30.96
C MET A 42 -26.58 -0.10 30.08
N HIS A 43 -26.55 -1.27 30.72
CA HIS A 43 -27.25 -2.46 30.28
C HIS A 43 -28.72 -2.29 30.69
N ARG A 44 -29.66 -2.22 29.75
CA ARG A 44 -31.06 -2.60 30.02
C ARG A 44 -31.85 -2.88 28.73
N ARG A 45 -32.19 -4.16 28.58
CA ARG A 45 -33.21 -4.73 27.71
C ARG A 45 -34.50 -3.91 27.72
N ARG A 46 -35.08 -3.69 26.54
CA ARG A 46 -36.54 -3.65 26.35
C ARG A 46 -36.89 -4.53 25.15
N GLN A 47 -37.71 -5.54 25.43
CA GLN A 47 -38.35 -6.43 24.46
C GLN A 47 -39.65 -5.80 23.93
N LEU A 48 -39.86 -6.01 22.63
CA LEU A 48 -41.13 -6.32 21.94
C LEU A 48 -42.22 -5.24 21.83
N CYS A 49 -42.44 -4.79 20.59
CA CYS A 49 -43.79 -4.64 20.04
C CYS A 49 -43.74 -4.89 18.52
N THR A 50 -44.29 -6.02 18.11
CA THR A 50 -44.59 -6.35 16.71
C THR A 50 -45.88 -5.65 16.30
N MET A 51 -45.82 -4.78 15.29
CA MET A 51 -46.97 -4.41 14.48
C MET A 51 -46.61 -4.63 13.00
N GLN A 52 -47.24 -5.63 12.39
CA GLN A 52 -47.23 -5.81 10.94
C GLN A 52 -48.17 -4.77 10.32
N LEU A 53 -47.63 -3.95 9.41
CA LEU A 53 -48.42 -3.21 8.44
C LEU A 53 -47.84 -3.52 7.05
N SER A 54 -48.71 -4.08 6.22
CA SER A 54 -48.47 -4.42 4.82
C SER A 54 -48.39 -3.16 3.95
N GLY A 55 -47.28 -3.00 3.24
CA GLY A 55 -47.06 -1.99 2.20
C GLY A 55 -45.96 -2.44 1.24
N SER A 56 -46.18 -2.22 -0.05
CA SER A 56 -45.40 -2.64 -1.23
C SER A 56 -43.92 -2.24 -1.20
N PRO A 57 -43.03 -2.85 -2.03
CA PRO A 57 -41.63 -3.07 -1.69
C PRO A 57 -40.83 -1.77 -1.69
N GLU A 58 -40.37 -1.38 -0.52
CA GLU A 58 -39.23 -0.47 -0.37
C GLU A 58 -37.98 -1.26 -0.73
N MET A 59 -37.17 -0.75 -1.67
CA MET A 59 -36.00 -1.40 -2.26
C MET A 59 -35.21 -2.19 -1.20
N GLU A 60 -35.28 -3.52 -1.27
CA GLU A 60 -34.31 -4.35 -0.58
C GLU A 60 -32.92 -3.85 -0.99
N HIS A 61 -32.13 -3.49 0.01
CA HIS A 61 -30.69 -3.67 -0.08
C HIS A 61 -30.47 -5.13 -0.40
N VAL A 62 -30.42 -5.45 -1.69
CA VAL A 62 -29.66 -6.58 -2.17
C VAL A 62 -28.23 -6.21 -1.81
N ARG A 63 -27.85 -6.50 -0.56
CA ARG A 63 -26.47 -6.84 -0.27
C ARG A 63 -26.22 -7.98 -1.22
N GLY A 64 -25.64 -7.65 -2.38
CA GLY A 64 -25.19 -8.63 -3.34
C GLY A 64 -24.34 -9.59 -2.53
N GLY A 65 -24.90 -10.76 -2.24
CA GLY A 65 -24.13 -11.87 -1.76
C GLY A 65 -22.99 -11.97 -2.73
N LEU A 66 -21.76 -11.86 -2.21
CA LEU A 66 -20.58 -12.14 -3.01
C LEU A 66 -20.84 -13.51 -3.63
N GLY A 67 -21.14 -13.52 -4.92
CA GLY A 67 -21.25 -14.72 -5.70
C GLY A 67 -19.92 -15.45 -5.57
N GLY A 68 -19.92 -16.50 -4.73
CA GLY A 68 -18.98 -17.61 -4.80
C GLY A 68 -17.50 -17.32 -4.63
N LEU A 69 -17.08 -16.39 -3.75
CA LEU A 69 -15.71 -16.42 -3.25
C LEU A 69 -15.72 -17.01 -1.84
N ALA A 70 -15.01 -18.13 -1.66
CA ALA A 70 -14.78 -18.70 -0.34
C ALA A 70 -14.28 -17.57 0.59
N PRO A 71 -14.79 -17.48 1.84
CA PRO A 71 -14.35 -16.43 2.75
C PRO A 71 -12.83 -16.51 2.87
N MET A 72 -12.15 -15.40 2.55
CA MET A 72 -10.76 -15.28 2.98
C MET A 72 -10.79 -15.38 4.50
N HIS A 73 -10.07 -16.35 5.07
CA HIS A 73 -9.98 -16.55 6.53
C HIS A 73 -9.17 -15.43 7.22
N LEU A 74 -9.12 -14.25 6.62
CA LEU A 74 -8.41 -13.10 7.10
C LEU A 74 -9.39 -12.09 7.68
N ASN A 75 -9.28 -11.85 8.99
CA ASN A 75 -10.10 -10.87 9.68
C ASN A 75 -9.49 -9.46 9.49
N VAL A 76 -9.87 -8.78 8.41
CA VAL A 76 -9.54 -7.38 8.11
C VAL A 76 -10.81 -6.55 8.02
N ASP A 77 -10.70 -5.22 8.08
CA ASP A 77 -11.85 -4.34 7.88
C ASP A 77 -12.51 -4.62 6.52
N SER A 78 -13.82 -4.86 6.53
CA SER A 78 -14.61 -5.12 5.32
C SER A 78 -14.55 -4.02 4.26
N ARG A 79 -14.22 -2.78 4.66
CA ARG A 79 -14.08 -1.61 3.78
C ARG A 79 -12.76 -1.61 3.01
N LEU A 80 -11.77 -2.39 3.45
CA LEU A 80 -10.45 -2.44 2.84
C LEU A 80 -10.50 -3.05 1.43
N ILE A 81 -11.35 -4.06 1.22
CA ILE A 81 -11.40 -4.80 -0.05
C ILE A 81 -12.60 -4.31 -0.87
N HIS A 82 -12.30 -3.75 -2.04
CA HIS A 82 -13.31 -3.26 -2.98
C HIS A 82 -13.81 -4.36 -3.93
N GLY A 83 -13.10 -5.49 -4.01
CA GLY A 83 -13.53 -6.70 -4.72
C GLY A 83 -12.49 -7.26 -5.68
N PHE A 84 -12.86 -8.36 -6.32
CA PHE A 84 -12.04 -9.07 -7.31
C PHE A 84 -12.58 -8.85 -8.72
N ARG A 85 -11.69 -8.62 -9.70
CA ARG A 85 -12.05 -8.44 -11.12
C ARG A 85 -10.98 -9.03 -12.02
N TRP A 86 -11.40 -9.40 -13.23
CA TRP A 86 -10.51 -9.64 -14.36
C TRP A 86 -10.30 -8.31 -15.09
N VAL A 87 -9.06 -7.88 -15.24
CA VAL A 87 -8.72 -6.52 -15.69
C VAL A 87 -7.67 -6.60 -16.79
N GLU A 88 -7.78 -5.73 -17.79
CA GLU A 88 -6.74 -5.59 -18.82
C GLU A 88 -5.42 -5.14 -18.18
N SER A 89 -4.32 -5.77 -18.56
CA SER A 89 -3.00 -5.52 -17.98
C SER A 89 -2.52 -4.09 -18.24
N SER A 90 -3.03 -3.43 -19.28
CA SER A 90 -2.72 -2.02 -19.57
C SER A 90 -3.36 -1.03 -18.58
N GLU A 91 -4.37 -1.44 -17.81
CA GLU A 91 -5.01 -0.59 -16.79
C GLU A 91 -4.22 -0.54 -15.48
N LEU A 92 -3.25 -1.43 -15.31
CA LEU A 92 -2.44 -1.54 -14.10
C LEU A 92 -1.16 -0.71 -14.21
N VAL A 93 -0.84 0.01 -13.14
CA VAL A 93 0.27 0.96 -13.12
C VAL A 93 1.36 0.50 -12.14
N GLN A 94 2.58 0.36 -12.61
CA GLN A 94 3.73 0.04 -11.78
C GLN A 94 4.26 1.30 -11.09
N HIS A 95 4.64 1.18 -9.82
CA HIS A 95 5.29 2.24 -9.04
C HIS A 95 6.75 1.91 -8.70
N GLU A 96 7.20 0.71 -9.06
CA GLU A 96 8.50 0.15 -8.70
C GLU A 96 9.11 -0.58 -9.90
N GLU A 97 10.44 -0.50 -10.04
CA GLU A 97 11.19 -1.23 -11.04
C GLU A 97 11.17 -2.74 -10.76
N VAL A 98 11.02 -3.55 -11.81
CA VAL A 98 11.09 -5.02 -11.72
C VAL A 98 12.49 -5.49 -12.08
N ARG A 99 13.15 -6.23 -11.18
CA ARG A 99 14.45 -6.83 -11.51
C ARG A 99 14.27 -7.96 -12.51
N SER A 100 14.97 -7.87 -13.65
CA SER A 100 14.99 -8.87 -14.71
C SER A 100 15.66 -10.19 -14.32
N ASP A 101 16.50 -10.19 -13.28
CA ASP A 101 17.25 -11.38 -12.84
C ASP A 101 16.42 -12.39 -12.04
N LYS A 102 15.25 -11.99 -11.53
CA LYS A 102 14.35 -12.85 -10.72
C LYS A 102 13.05 -13.24 -11.43
N SER A 103 12.85 -12.81 -12.69
CA SER A 103 11.69 -13.21 -13.50
C SER A 103 11.79 -14.64 -14.05
N ASP A 104 12.97 -15.25 -14.07
CA ASP A 104 13.16 -16.55 -14.71
C ASP A 104 12.45 -17.70 -14.02
N ALA A 105 12.40 -17.74 -12.67
CA ALA A 105 11.74 -18.84 -11.97
C ALA A 105 10.22 -18.86 -12.25
N LEU A 106 9.55 -17.71 -12.17
CA LEU A 106 8.13 -17.60 -12.47
C LEU A 106 7.88 -17.84 -13.97
N ARG A 107 8.71 -17.27 -14.84
CA ARG A 107 8.61 -17.47 -16.28
C ARG A 107 8.77 -18.94 -16.67
N ASN A 108 9.73 -19.64 -16.06
CA ASN A 108 9.96 -21.07 -16.28
C ASN A 108 8.79 -21.90 -15.73
N TYR A 109 8.32 -21.59 -14.51
CA TYR A 109 7.11 -22.22 -13.96
C TYR A 109 5.93 -22.07 -14.92
N LEU A 110 5.61 -20.85 -15.36
CA LEU A 110 4.48 -20.59 -16.26
C LEU A 110 4.67 -21.23 -17.64
N SER A 111 5.88 -21.21 -18.20
CA SER A 111 6.19 -21.81 -19.51
C SER A 111 6.12 -23.34 -19.51
N THR A 112 6.31 -23.97 -18.34
CA THR A 112 6.21 -25.43 -18.17
C THR A 112 4.78 -25.89 -17.85
N GLN A 113 3.89 -24.96 -17.51
CA GLN A 113 2.49 -25.31 -17.30
C GLN A 113 1.82 -25.67 -18.63
N GLY A 114 0.75 -26.45 -18.54
CA GLY A 114 -0.09 -26.79 -19.68
C GLY A 114 -0.94 -25.59 -20.13
N ARG A 115 -2.25 -25.81 -20.25
CA ARG A 115 -3.17 -24.75 -20.68
C ARG A 115 -3.41 -23.67 -19.62
N TYR A 116 -3.29 -24.04 -18.35
CA TYR A 116 -3.58 -23.17 -17.22
C TYR A 116 -2.43 -23.20 -16.22
N ALA A 117 -2.14 -22.05 -15.63
CA ALA A 117 -1.27 -21.90 -14.48
C ALA A 117 -2.03 -21.25 -13.33
N THR A 118 -1.67 -21.56 -12.09
CA THR A 118 -2.27 -20.88 -10.92
C THR A 118 -1.32 -19.79 -10.45
N ILE A 119 -1.83 -18.57 -10.29
CA ILE A 119 -1.10 -17.45 -9.73
C ILE A 119 -1.94 -16.75 -8.65
N PRO A 120 -1.33 -16.13 -7.63
CA PRO A 120 -2.08 -15.22 -6.78
C PRO A 120 -2.51 -13.99 -7.60
N ALA A 121 -3.69 -13.43 -7.32
CA ALA A 121 -4.18 -12.21 -7.93
C ALA A 121 -3.27 -11.01 -7.63
N ILE A 122 -3.17 -10.06 -8.56
CA ILE A 122 -2.47 -8.79 -8.34
C ILE A 122 -3.26 -7.97 -7.33
N VAL A 123 -2.59 -7.35 -6.36
CA VAL A 123 -3.24 -6.40 -5.44
C VAL A 123 -3.05 -5.00 -6.01
N ALA A 124 -4.14 -4.27 -6.23
CA ALA A 124 -4.09 -2.93 -6.81
C ALA A 124 -4.94 -1.92 -6.03
N CYS A 125 -4.54 -0.66 -6.08
CA CYS A 125 -5.32 0.44 -5.55
C CYS A 125 -6.60 0.64 -6.38
N SER A 126 -7.76 0.60 -5.72
CA SER A 126 -9.07 0.73 -6.36
C SER A 126 -9.28 2.05 -7.11
N ARG A 127 -8.60 3.12 -6.69
CA ARG A 127 -8.75 4.47 -7.28
C ARG A 127 -7.78 4.75 -8.42
N THR A 128 -6.58 4.18 -8.38
CA THR A 128 -5.50 4.58 -9.28
C THR A 128 -5.00 3.47 -10.20
N GLY A 129 -5.40 2.22 -9.96
CA GLY A 129 -4.85 1.07 -10.69
C GLY A 129 -3.39 0.76 -10.35
N VAL A 130 -2.80 1.49 -9.39
CA VAL A 130 -1.41 1.26 -8.96
C VAL A 130 -1.30 -0.11 -8.34
N ILE A 131 -0.39 -0.93 -8.88
CA ILE A 131 -0.05 -2.24 -8.35
C ILE A 131 0.58 -2.02 -6.99
N ILE A 132 -0.01 -2.59 -5.94
CA ILE A 132 0.52 -2.55 -4.57
C ILE A 132 1.38 -3.79 -4.33
N ASP A 133 0.93 -4.95 -4.81
CA ASP A 133 1.73 -6.17 -4.83
C ASP A 133 1.48 -6.96 -6.12
N GLY A 134 2.56 -7.55 -6.64
CA GLY A 134 2.54 -8.37 -7.84
C GLY A 134 3.28 -7.80 -9.04
N HIS A 135 4.16 -6.80 -8.89
CA HIS A 135 4.91 -6.17 -10.00
C HIS A 135 5.65 -7.19 -10.87
N HIS A 136 6.33 -8.16 -10.23
CA HIS A 136 7.01 -9.25 -10.93
C HIS A 136 6.04 -10.16 -11.68
N ARG A 137 4.89 -10.50 -11.07
CA ARG A 137 3.84 -11.32 -11.71
C ARG A 137 3.28 -10.60 -12.92
N HIS A 138 2.92 -9.34 -12.76
CA HIS A 138 2.45 -8.47 -13.84
C HIS A 138 3.44 -8.43 -15.00
N CYS A 139 4.73 -8.15 -14.72
CA CYS A 139 5.77 -8.07 -15.74
C CYS A 139 5.95 -9.39 -16.51
N VAL A 140 6.04 -10.53 -15.81
CA VAL A 140 6.21 -11.84 -16.46
C VAL A 140 4.97 -12.19 -17.31
N LEU A 141 3.77 -11.90 -16.82
CA LEU A 141 2.53 -12.20 -17.55
C LEU A 141 2.37 -11.34 -18.79
N GLN A 142 2.75 -10.06 -18.72
CA GLN A 142 2.84 -9.18 -19.88
C GLN A 142 3.83 -9.72 -20.92
N GLN A 143 5.01 -10.16 -20.49
CA GLN A 143 6.01 -10.76 -21.38
C GLN A 143 5.52 -12.06 -22.05
N LEU A 144 4.64 -12.81 -21.39
CA LEU A 144 3.99 -14.01 -21.93
C LEU A 144 2.74 -13.70 -22.78
N GLY A 145 2.41 -12.43 -22.98
CA GLY A 145 1.27 -11.99 -23.79
C GLY A 145 -0.10 -12.20 -23.13
N VAL A 146 -0.15 -12.37 -21.81
CA VAL A 146 -1.42 -12.45 -21.07
C VAL A 146 -2.01 -11.04 -20.93
N GLN A 147 -3.15 -10.82 -21.58
CA GLN A 147 -3.81 -9.51 -21.61
C GLN A 147 -4.67 -9.26 -20.38
N VAL A 148 -5.41 -10.26 -19.92
CA VAL A 148 -6.36 -10.12 -18.80
C VAL A 148 -5.82 -10.80 -17.54
N LEU A 149 -5.77 -10.06 -16.44
CA LEU A 149 -5.17 -10.47 -15.18
C LEU A 149 -6.21 -10.54 -14.05
N PRO A 150 -6.06 -11.49 -13.10
CA PRO A 150 -6.85 -11.50 -11.88
C PRO A 150 -6.36 -10.42 -10.92
N VAL A 151 -7.23 -9.52 -10.48
CA VAL A 151 -6.91 -8.38 -9.62
C VAL A 151 -7.85 -8.32 -8.43
N VAL A 152 -7.29 -8.13 -7.23
CA VAL A 152 -8.03 -7.68 -6.05
C VAL A 152 -7.77 -6.20 -5.84
N TYR A 153 -8.85 -5.43 -5.83
CA TYR A 153 -8.81 -4.01 -5.54
C TYR A 153 -8.96 -3.76 -4.05
N ILE A 154 -8.09 -2.91 -3.53
CA ILE A 154 -8.11 -2.46 -2.14
C ILE A 154 -8.20 -0.94 -2.04
N ASP A 155 -8.75 -0.43 -0.94
CA ASP A 155 -8.55 0.97 -0.57
C ASP A 155 -7.12 1.14 -0.03
N TYR A 156 -6.22 1.60 -0.89
CA TYR A 156 -4.83 1.85 -0.49
C TYR A 156 -4.71 2.95 0.58
N SER A 157 -5.67 3.88 0.71
CA SER A 157 -5.62 4.89 1.77
C SER A 157 -6.03 4.38 3.15
N HIS A 158 -6.65 3.21 3.22
CA HIS A 158 -7.12 2.62 4.47
C HIS A 158 -5.99 2.53 5.50
N GLU A 159 -6.26 2.90 6.75
CA GLU A 159 -5.24 3.01 7.81
C GLU A 159 -4.52 1.68 8.10
N ASP A 160 -5.22 0.56 7.93
CA ASP A 160 -4.66 -0.78 8.10
C ASP A 160 -3.74 -1.25 6.96
N VAL A 161 -3.70 -0.54 5.83
CA VAL A 161 -2.71 -0.80 4.78
C VAL A 161 -1.48 0.03 5.08
N LEU A 162 -0.32 -0.59 5.23
CA LEU A 162 0.95 0.09 5.52
C LEU A 162 1.94 -0.17 4.38
N VAL A 163 2.85 0.78 4.16
CA VAL A 163 3.90 0.66 3.12
C VAL A 163 5.03 -0.25 3.58
N HIS A 164 5.29 -0.29 4.88
CA HIS A 164 6.30 -1.09 5.55
C HIS A 164 5.80 -1.58 6.92
N ASP A 165 6.41 -2.64 7.42
CA ASP A 165 6.30 -3.08 8.82
C ASP A 165 7.43 -2.54 9.72
N ASP A 166 8.38 -1.81 9.12
CA ASP A 166 9.51 -1.18 9.79
C ASP A 166 9.21 0.29 10.11
N PRO A 167 9.23 0.71 11.39
CA PRO A 167 9.00 2.10 11.80
C PRO A 167 10.08 3.08 11.33
N ASP A 168 11.30 2.62 11.00
CA ASP A 168 12.42 3.48 10.61
C ASP A 168 12.37 3.88 9.12
N THR A 169 11.44 3.30 8.35
CA THR A 169 11.29 3.62 6.93
C THR A 169 10.53 4.93 6.73
N THR A 170 11.10 5.85 5.96
CA THR A 170 10.51 7.17 5.68
C THR A 170 9.52 7.19 4.51
N LEU A 171 9.52 6.14 3.67
CA LEU A 171 8.67 6.04 2.50
C LEU A 171 7.20 5.89 2.90
N CYS A 172 6.36 6.82 2.46
CA CYS A 172 4.94 6.82 2.77
C CYS A 172 4.08 6.50 1.53
N LYS A 173 2.77 6.31 1.75
CA LYS A 173 1.82 6.04 0.66
C LYS A 173 1.81 7.15 -0.39
N GLN A 174 2.00 8.40 0.05
CA GLN A 174 2.00 9.54 -0.85
C GLN A 174 3.21 9.50 -1.79
N ASP A 175 4.38 9.01 -1.34
CA ASP A 175 5.56 8.85 -2.20
C ASP A 175 5.32 7.83 -3.30
N VAL A 176 4.65 6.71 -2.95
CA VAL A 176 4.23 5.66 -3.90
C VAL A 176 3.24 6.20 -4.94
N ILE A 177 2.31 7.07 -4.54
CA ILE A 177 1.37 7.70 -5.49
C ILE A 177 2.07 8.78 -6.33
N ASN A 178 2.95 9.57 -5.71
CA ASN A 178 3.68 10.65 -6.36
C ASN A 178 4.62 10.12 -7.45
N CYS A 179 5.31 8.99 -7.24
CA CYS A 179 6.18 8.44 -8.28
C CYS A 179 5.39 8.09 -9.54
N VAL A 180 4.20 7.50 -9.38
CA VAL A 180 3.28 7.22 -10.49
C VAL A 180 2.81 8.50 -11.18
N CYS A 181 2.38 9.51 -10.42
CA CYS A 181 1.97 10.80 -10.99
C CYS A 181 3.11 11.50 -11.75
N ASN A 182 4.35 11.38 -11.25
CA ASN A 182 5.55 11.95 -11.85
C ASN A 182 6.16 11.08 -12.95
N LYS A 183 5.56 9.92 -13.27
CA LYS A 183 6.09 8.92 -14.23
C LYS A 183 7.52 8.47 -13.90
N THR A 184 7.83 8.41 -12.62
CA THR A 184 9.07 7.84 -12.10
C THR A 184 8.79 6.50 -11.42
N LEU A 185 9.80 5.63 -11.35
CA LEU A 185 9.71 4.36 -10.62
C LEU A 185 10.63 4.40 -9.42
N LEU A 186 10.18 3.78 -8.32
CA LEU A 186 11.04 3.51 -7.18
C LEU A 186 12.00 2.36 -7.50
N PRO A 187 13.19 2.31 -6.86
CA PRO A 187 14.08 1.17 -6.98
C PRO A 187 13.40 -0.16 -6.61
N PRO A 188 13.88 -1.31 -7.09
CA PRO A 188 13.26 -2.58 -6.78
C PRO A 188 13.26 -2.91 -5.28
N LYS A 189 12.13 -3.44 -4.81
CA LYS A 189 11.80 -3.75 -3.42
C LYS A 189 11.94 -2.56 -2.47
N SER A 190 11.61 -1.37 -2.95
CA SER A 190 11.56 -0.17 -2.13
C SER A 190 10.41 -0.22 -1.13
N THR A 191 9.36 -0.99 -1.42
CA THR A 191 8.17 -1.14 -0.56
C THR A 191 8.01 -2.56 -0.03
N LYS A 192 7.40 -2.71 1.14
CA LYS A 192 7.01 -4.00 1.72
C LYS A 192 5.62 -3.87 2.35
N HIS A 193 4.60 -3.80 1.49
CA HIS A 193 3.26 -3.53 1.97
C HIS A 193 2.72 -4.64 2.87
N VAL A 194 2.12 -4.23 3.98
CA VAL A 194 1.46 -5.11 4.93
C VAL A 194 0.05 -4.61 5.22
N VAL A 195 -0.80 -5.53 5.65
CA VAL A 195 -2.14 -5.26 6.14
C VAL A 195 -2.24 -5.62 7.62
N ARG A 196 -2.85 -4.74 8.41
CA ARG A 196 -3.16 -5.00 9.82
C ARG A 196 -4.47 -5.78 9.92
N ALA A 197 -4.41 -6.96 10.50
CA ALA A 197 -5.59 -7.75 10.85
C ALA A 197 -6.24 -7.21 12.13
N ALA A 198 -7.51 -7.54 12.38
CA ALA A 198 -8.27 -7.11 13.54
C ALA A 198 -7.61 -7.48 14.90
N GLY A 199 -6.80 -8.54 14.93
CA GLY A 199 -6.00 -8.92 16.10
C GLY A 199 -4.70 -8.13 16.28
N GLY A 200 -4.45 -7.10 15.46
CA GLY A 200 -3.23 -6.27 15.47
C GLY A 200 -2.05 -6.84 14.69
N ALA A 201 -2.10 -8.10 14.26
CA ALA A 201 -1.05 -8.74 13.48
C ALA A 201 -0.85 -8.05 12.13
N LEU A 202 0.43 -7.81 11.77
CA LEU A 202 0.81 -7.32 10.45
C LEU A 202 1.09 -8.51 9.54
N LEU A 203 0.41 -8.55 8.40
CA LEU A 203 0.50 -9.63 7.43
C LEU A 203 0.92 -9.09 6.08
N PRO A 204 1.74 -9.82 5.30
CA PRO A 204 2.05 -9.43 3.93
C PRO A 204 0.77 -9.17 3.12
N ILE A 205 0.74 -8.08 2.35
CA ILE A 205 -0.49 -7.70 1.64
C ILE A 205 -0.95 -8.77 0.62
N VAL A 206 -0.04 -9.62 0.15
CA VAL A 206 -0.33 -10.79 -0.70
C VAL A 206 -1.33 -11.75 -0.07
N CYS A 207 -1.52 -11.75 1.26
CA CYS A 207 -2.54 -12.56 1.93
C CYS A 207 -3.97 -12.19 1.50
N LEU A 208 -4.18 -11.02 0.89
CA LEU A 208 -5.45 -10.60 0.30
C LEU A 208 -5.68 -11.17 -1.11
N SER A 209 -4.67 -11.79 -1.71
CA SER A 209 -4.72 -12.30 -3.08
C SER A 209 -5.23 -13.75 -3.11
N PRO A 210 -6.41 -14.02 -3.68
CA PRO A 210 -6.81 -15.39 -3.98
C PRO A 210 -5.90 -15.98 -5.07
N ASN A 211 -5.73 -17.29 -5.04
CA ASN A 211 -5.08 -18.03 -6.12
C ASN A 211 -6.09 -18.22 -7.27
N CYS A 212 -5.70 -17.81 -8.47
CA CYS A 212 -6.56 -17.81 -9.64
C CYS A 212 -5.91 -18.62 -10.78
N PRO A 213 -6.69 -19.48 -11.48
CA PRO A 213 -6.23 -20.12 -12.69
C PRO A 213 -6.23 -19.11 -13.84
N ILE A 214 -5.10 -18.97 -14.53
CA ILE A 214 -4.95 -18.13 -15.72
C ILE A 214 -4.62 -19.00 -16.92
N ALA A 215 -5.17 -18.64 -18.08
CA ALA A 215 -4.81 -19.29 -19.33
C ALA A 215 -3.44 -18.78 -19.78
N ILE A 216 -2.48 -19.69 -19.92
CA ILE A 216 -1.18 -19.39 -20.54
C ILE A 216 -1.27 -19.93 -21.97
N GLY A 217 -1.37 -19.03 -22.94
CA GLY A 217 -1.36 -19.42 -24.34
C GLY A 217 -0.01 -20.06 -24.69
N LYS A 218 -0.01 -21.22 -25.36
CA LYS A 218 1.24 -21.72 -25.96
C LYS A 218 1.73 -20.63 -26.92
N MET A 219 2.92 -20.09 -26.68
CA MET A 219 3.64 -19.36 -27.71
C MET A 219 3.73 -20.30 -28.92
N ARG A 220 3.02 -19.97 -30.00
CA ARG A 220 3.24 -20.63 -31.28
C ARG A 220 4.63 -20.21 -31.72
N HIS A 221 5.61 -21.07 -31.47
CA HIS A 221 6.90 -21.01 -32.15
C HIS A 221 6.70 -21.27 -33.64
#